data_AF-Q0AW81-F1
#
_entry.id   AF-Q0AW81-F1
#
_cell.length_a   1.000
_cell.length_b   1.000
_cell.length_c   1.000
_cell.angle_alpha   90.00
_cell.angle_beta   90.00
_cell.angle_gamma   90.00
#
_symmetry.space_group_name_H-M   'P 1'
#
loop_
_entity.id
_entity.type
_entity.pdbx_description
1 polymer ?
#
loop_
_entity_poly.entity_id
_entity_poly.type
_entity_poly.pdbx_seq_one_letter_code
_entity_poly.pdbx_strand_id
1 'polypeptide(L)'
;MKKRLGIALGGIVLLLIAWLAFDHYYYFSPGTDHSRIKQEAEKILQKEGPKLLKNNLLGMRPDMEKEMKRVQVLDIRELGGRSYLLFKLEYALKGPNMDRMIYEYGGGNGYILGLRQVEKKLGRLSLEKGMEFETNYLSASPVDCGLDADGIFYGYCKNPQVAKMRLETGDGKIVECEAKDRILLTAVPGKNQDISPFFYNAQGEEMEPSYGFKVAFVSNDEKYYQQYTNSPMEWWNMSAEDIGAGSLPAGSMDALWVFADQQQEALQGQTLKKLKGLAEGGVPVIFIEMKDSNKLSRAFQVKEAPGKVAASEVEALYLGKDKNQELQVGFIVLDEDELSPILQKSINLRYQLDEDKQKVAGKKATANKPTTGVKQGTTAVQDAPVAPVPVGRVMP
;
A
#
# COMPACT_ATOMS: atom_id res chain seq x y z
N MET A 1 -29.06 -60.69 4.41
CA MET A 1 -29.09 -59.24 4.09
C MET A 1 -28.00 -58.44 4.80
N LYS A 2 -27.79 -58.58 6.13
CA LYS A 2 -26.76 -57.82 6.89
C LYS A 2 -25.32 -57.91 6.35
N LYS A 3 -24.86 -59.08 5.89
CA LYS A 3 -23.52 -59.24 5.28
C LYS A 3 -23.35 -58.50 3.94
N ARG A 4 -24.40 -58.43 3.11
CA ARG A 4 -24.36 -57.69 1.83
C ARG A 4 -24.38 -56.17 2.05
N LEU A 5 -25.08 -55.72 3.10
CA LEU A 5 -25.07 -54.31 3.52
C LEU A 5 -23.70 -53.87 4.05
N GLY A 6 -23.02 -54.72 4.84
CA GLY A 6 -21.66 -54.45 5.34
C GLY A 6 -20.59 -54.38 4.25
N ILE A 7 -20.68 -55.23 3.22
CA ILE A 7 -19.78 -55.19 2.05
C ILE A 7 -20.04 -53.93 1.21
N ALA A 8 -21.30 -53.54 1.02
CA ALA A 8 -21.66 -52.31 0.30
C ALA A 8 -21.19 -51.05 1.05
N LEU A 9 -21.38 -50.98 2.38
CA LEU A 9 -20.88 -49.89 3.21
C LEU A 9 -19.34 -49.83 3.21
N GLY A 10 -18.66 -50.97 3.33
CA GLY A 10 -17.20 -51.04 3.24
C GLY A 10 -16.66 -50.57 1.89
N GLY A 11 -17.33 -50.93 0.79
CA GLY A 11 -17.00 -50.44 -0.55
C GLY A 11 -17.19 -48.93 -0.71
N ILE A 12 -18.26 -48.36 -0.15
CA ILE A 12 -18.51 -46.91 -0.17
C ILE A 12 -17.44 -46.16 0.63
N VAL A 13 -17.04 -46.67 1.80
CA VAL A 13 -15.98 -46.04 2.61
C VAL A 13 -14.63 -46.09 1.88
N LEU A 14 -14.28 -47.22 1.25
CA LEU A 14 -13.07 -47.32 0.44
C LEU A 14 -13.09 -46.36 -0.77
N LEU A 15 -14.24 -46.23 -1.45
CA LEU A 15 -14.40 -45.26 -2.53
C LEU A 15 -14.26 -43.82 -2.03
N LEU A 16 -14.81 -43.49 -0.86
CA LEU A 16 -14.66 -42.17 -0.25
C LEU A 16 -13.19 -41.89 0.12
N ILE A 17 -12.47 -42.85 0.68
CA ILE A 17 -11.03 -42.69 1.00
C ILE A 17 -10.21 -42.54 -0.27
N ALA A 18 -10.46 -43.35 -1.29
CA ALA A 18 -9.79 -43.24 -2.58
C ALA A 18 -10.09 -41.89 -3.27
N TRP A 19 -11.33 -41.40 -3.17
CA TRP A 19 -11.73 -40.09 -3.67
C TRP A 19 -11.05 -38.96 -2.90
N LEU A 20 -11.00 -39.02 -1.56
CA LEU A 20 -10.31 -38.04 -0.74
C LEU A 20 -8.80 -38.01 -1.02
N ALA A 21 -8.18 -39.18 -1.23
CA ALA A 21 -6.79 -39.26 -1.65
C ALA A 21 -6.60 -38.65 -3.05
N PHE A 22 -7.50 -38.94 -3.99
CA PHE A 22 -7.46 -38.36 -5.34
C PHE A 22 -7.62 -36.82 -5.31
N ASP A 23 -8.58 -36.30 -4.54
CA ASP A 23 -8.78 -34.86 -4.32
C ASP A 23 -7.57 -34.17 -3.65
N HIS A 24 -6.81 -34.91 -2.84
CA HIS A 24 -5.63 -34.38 -2.16
C HIS A 24 -4.39 -34.26 -3.06
N TYR A 25 -4.18 -35.23 -3.97
CA TYR A 25 -2.97 -35.30 -4.79
C TYR A 25 -3.09 -34.68 -6.19
N TYR A 26 -4.30 -34.49 -6.70
CA TYR A 26 -4.52 -33.97 -8.05
C TYR A 26 -4.98 -32.52 -8.03
N TYR A 27 -4.41 -31.72 -8.93
CA TYR A 27 -4.85 -30.35 -9.16
C TYR A 27 -6.20 -30.34 -9.87
N PHE A 28 -7.13 -29.54 -9.35
CA PHE A 28 -8.41 -29.27 -9.99
C PHE A 28 -8.55 -27.78 -10.26
N SER A 29 -8.65 -27.43 -11.55
CA SER A 29 -8.85 -26.04 -11.97
C SER A 29 -10.11 -25.46 -11.31
N PRO A 30 -10.02 -24.24 -10.74
CA PRO A 30 -11.17 -23.56 -10.18
C PRO A 30 -12.21 -23.14 -11.22
N GLY A 31 -11.88 -23.23 -12.51
CA GLY A 31 -12.67 -22.71 -13.61
C GLY A 31 -12.39 -21.22 -13.87
N THR A 32 -13.18 -20.62 -14.76
CA THR A 32 -12.89 -19.30 -15.33
C THR A 32 -13.67 -18.12 -14.71
N ASP A 33 -14.56 -18.37 -13.74
CA ASP A 33 -15.29 -17.29 -13.06
C ASP A 33 -14.40 -16.60 -12.00
N HIS A 34 -13.53 -15.71 -12.47
CA HIS A 34 -12.59 -14.97 -11.63
C HIS A 34 -13.29 -14.10 -10.57
N SER A 35 -14.50 -13.59 -10.86
CA SER A 35 -15.28 -12.78 -9.91
C SER A 35 -15.66 -13.61 -8.68
N ARG A 36 -16.18 -14.82 -8.90
CA ARG A 36 -16.53 -15.73 -7.83
C ARG A 36 -15.31 -16.22 -7.06
N ILE A 37 -14.23 -16.59 -7.78
CA ILE A 37 -12.96 -17.00 -7.15
C ILE A 37 -12.46 -15.88 -6.24
N LYS A 38 -12.45 -14.64 -6.72
CA LYS A 38 -12.04 -13.46 -5.95
C LYS A 38 -12.83 -13.33 -4.64
N GLN A 39 -14.17 -13.34 -4.72
CA GLN A 39 -15.02 -13.20 -3.53
C GLN A 39 -14.84 -14.34 -2.52
N GLU A 40 -14.71 -15.58 -2.99
CA GLU A 40 -14.49 -16.73 -2.10
C GLU A 40 -13.07 -16.70 -1.49
N ALA A 41 -12.05 -16.35 -2.28
CA ALA A 41 -10.67 -16.23 -1.81
C ALA A 41 -10.50 -15.11 -0.78
N GLU A 42 -11.08 -13.92 -1.00
CA GLU A 42 -11.04 -12.81 -0.03
C GLU A 42 -11.67 -13.23 1.31
N LYS A 43 -12.76 -14.02 1.31
CA LYS A 43 -13.35 -14.58 2.54
C LYS A 43 -12.43 -15.57 3.26
N ILE A 44 -11.67 -16.37 2.52
CA ILE A 44 -10.70 -17.31 3.10
C ILE A 44 -9.54 -16.51 3.71
N LEU A 45 -8.96 -15.61 2.93
CA LEU A 45 -7.83 -14.77 3.36
C LEU A 45 -8.20 -13.87 4.55
N GLN A 46 -9.43 -13.35 4.62
CA GLN A 46 -9.91 -12.58 5.78
C GLN A 46 -9.88 -13.43 7.08
N LYS A 47 -10.16 -14.73 6.99
CA LYS A 47 -10.11 -15.65 8.14
C LYS A 47 -8.67 -16.02 8.50
N GLU A 48 -7.80 -16.16 7.51
CA GLU A 48 -6.39 -16.50 7.72
C GLU A 48 -5.52 -15.30 8.13
N GLY A 49 -5.95 -14.10 7.78
CA GLY A 49 -5.19 -12.85 7.94
C GLY A 49 -4.59 -12.64 9.33
N PRO A 50 -5.35 -12.81 10.43
CA PRO A 50 -4.80 -12.70 11.78
C PRO A 50 -3.64 -13.66 12.06
N LYS A 51 -3.65 -14.86 11.46
CA LYS A 51 -2.55 -15.83 11.58
C LYS A 51 -1.36 -15.42 10.74
N LEU A 52 -1.59 -14.91 9.52
CA LEU A 52 -0.52 -14.40 8.65
C LEU A 52 0.22 -13.22 9.31
N LEU A 53 -0.50 -12.32 9.95
CA LEU A 53 0.09 -11.18 10.66
C LEU A 53 0.91 -11.61 11.89
N LYS A 54 0.48 -12.64 12.62
CA LYS A 54 1.22 -13.17 13.78
C LYS A 54 2.50 -13.92 13.40
N ASN A 55 2.53 -14.57 12.24
CA ASN A 55 3.70 -15.33 11.80
C ASN A 55 4.81 -14.42 11.26
N ASN A 56 4.46 -13.23 10.79
CA ASN A 56 5.40 -12.24 10.28
C ASN A 56 5.76 -11.21 11.36
N LEU A 57 6.27 -11.62 12.53
CA LEU A 57 6.65 -10.68 13.61
C LEU A 57 8.15 -10.37 13.65
N LEU A 58 8.91 -10.75 12.61
CA LEU A 58 10.36 -10.57 12.59
C LEU A 58 10.72 -9.09 12.75
N GLY A 59 11.47 -8.76 13.81
CA GLY A 59 11.88 -7.40 14.14
C GLY A 59 10.84 -6.55 14.90
N MET A 60 9.63 -7.06 15.15
CA MET A 60 8.61 -6.33 15.89
C MET A 60 8.81 -6.44 17.40
N ARG A 61 8.64 -5.32 18.12
CA ARG A 61 8.66 -5.33 19.58
C ARG A 61 7.52 -6.18 20.16
N PRO A 62 7.72 -6.87 21.30
CA PRO A 62 6.70 -7.75 21.89
C PRO A 62 5.40 -7.05 22.33
N ASP A 63 5.43 -5.74 22.52
CA ASP A 63 4.31 -4.90 22.95
C ASP A 63 3.47 -4.34 21.79
N MET A 64 3.80 -4.74 20.56
CA MET A 64 3.16 -4.26 19.34
C MET A 64 2.25 -5.34 18.76
N GLU A 65 1.12 -4.89 18.23
CA GLU A 65 0.16 -5.73 17.52
C GLU A 65 -0.09 -5.18 16.13
N LYS A 66 -0.40 -6.07 15.20
CA LYS A 66 -0.88 -5.70 13.86
C LYS A 66 -2.39 -5.83 13.82
N GLU A 67 -3.08 -4.72 13.58
CA GLU A 67 -4.49 -4.73 13.23
C GLU A 67 -4.63 -4.87 11.72
N MET A 68 -5.23 -5.97 11.28
CA MET A 68 -5.64 -6.14 9.88
C MET A 68 -6.63 -5.04 9.50
N LYS A 69 -6.38 -4.36 8.38
CA LYS A 69 -7.26 -3.32 7.83
C LYS A 69 -8.06 -3.84 6.66
N ARG A 70 -7.38 -4.45 5.70
CA ARG A 70 -8.01 -4.86 4.46
C ARG A 70 -7.31 -6.07 3.86
N VAL A 71 -8.09 -6.91 3.22
CA VAL A 71 -7.59 -7.96 2.32
C VAL A 71 -8.16 -7.68 0.94
N GLN A 72 -7.32 -7.74 -0.08
CA GLN A 72 -7.71 -7.58 -1.46
C GLN A 72 -7.00 -8.60 -2.33
N VAL A 73 -7.76 -9.24 -3.21
CA VAL A 73 -7.19 -10.01 -4.31
C VAL A 73 -6.91 -9.06 -5.46
N LEU A 74 -5.63 -8.97 -5.82
CA LEU A 74 -5.11 -8.04 -6.82
C LEU A 74 -5.26 -8.60 -8.24
N ASP A 75 -4.86 -9.86 -8.45
CA ASP A 75 -4.97 -10.53 -9.75
C ASP A 75 -5.19 -12.04 -9.59
N ILE A 76 -5.83 -12.65 -10.60
CA ILE A 76 -6.01 -14.09 -10.73
C ILE A 76 -5.61 -14.47 -12.15
N ARG A 77 -4.63 -15.36 -12.30
CA ARG A 77 -4.08 -15.72 -13.61
C ARG A 77 -3.78 -17.20 -13.69
N GLU A 78 -4.02 -17.78 -14.86
CA GLU A 78 -3.55 -19.12 -15.18
C GLU A 78 -2.12 -19.05 -15.74
N LEU A 79 -1.19 -19.72 -15.08
CA LEU A 79 0.21 -19.80 -15.44
C LEU A 79 0.67 -21.26 -15.33
N GLY A 80 1.34 -21.79 -16.37
CA GLY A 80 1.83 -23.17 -16.35
C GLY A 80 0.74 -24.24 -16.15
N GLY A 81 -0.50 -23.96 -16.55
CA GLY A 81 -1.65 -24.87 -16.38
C GLY A 81 -2.25 -24.89 -14.97
N ARG A 82 -1.88 -23.94 -14.11
CA ARG A 82 -2.43 -23.76 -12.76
C ARG A 82 -2.90 -22.33 -12.55
N SER A 83 -3.92 -22.16 -11.72
CA SER A 83 -4.44 -20.84 -11.35
C SER A 83 -3.72 -20.31 -10.12
N TYR A 84 -3.19 -19.10 -10.23
CA TYR A 84 -2.54 -18.37 -9.15
C TYR A 84 -3.30 -17.09 -8.84
N LEU A 85 -3.26 -16.71 -7.57
CA LEU A 85 -3.90 -15.53 -7.02
C LEU A 85 -2.85 -14.72 -6.28
N LEU A 86 -2.71 -13.45 -6.67
CA LEU A 86 -1.91 -12.47 -5.96
C LEU A 86 -2.84 -11.68 -5.05
N PHE A 87 -2.51 -11.59 -3.77
CA PHE A 87 -3.28 -10.84 -2.79
C PHE A 87 -2.40 -9.88 -1.99
N LYS A 88 -3.06 -8.87 -1.44
CA LYS A 88 -2.51 -7.91 -0.51
C LYS A 88 -3.32 -7.92 0.77
N LEU A 89 -2.64 -8.03 1.91
CA LEU A 89 -3.24 -7.89 3.22
C LEU A 89 -2.61 -6.68 3.90
N GLU A 90 -3.38 -5.61 4.03
CA GLU A 90 -2.98 -4.35 4.62
C GLU A 90 -3.24 -4.36 6.13
N TYR A 91 -2.31 -3.80 6.89
CA TYR A 91 -2.41 -3.72 8.34
C TYR A 91 -1.90 -2.37 8.87
N ALA A 92 -2.34 -2.03 10.07
CA ALA A 92 -1.79 -0.95 10.87
C ALA A 92 -1.13 -1.52 12.13
N LEU A 93 -0.05 -0.88 12.56
CA LEU A 93 0.56 -1.13 13.84
C LEU A 93 -0.28 -0.52 14.96
N LYS A 94 -0.27 -1.20 16.10
CA LYS A 94 -0.85 -0.73 17.35
C LYS A 94 0.09 -1.04 18.49
N GLY A 95 0.20 -0.09 19.41
CA GLY A 95 0.95 -0.26 20.64
C GLY A 95 1.36 1.09 21.22
N PRO A 96 2.11 1.10 22.32
CA PRO A 96 2.68 2.33 22.87
C PRO A 96 3.82 2.85 21.97
N ASN A 97 4.12 4.15 22.03
CA ASN A 97 5.21 4.80 21.28
C ASN A 97 5.16 4.56 19.76
N MET A 98 3.98 4.71 19.15
CA MET A 98 3.76 4.56 17.71
C MET A 98 4.67 5.49 16.89
N ASP A 99 4.97 6.66 17.41
CA ASP A 99 5.63 7.75 16.69
C ASP A 99 7.11 7.44 16.42
N ARG A 100 7.77 6.88 17.44
CA ARG A 100 9.12 6.33 17.31
C ARG A 100 9.17 5.19 16.29
N MET A 101 8.11 4.39 16.19
CA MET A 101 8.04 3.28 15.24
C MET A 101 7.76 3.78 13.82
N ILE A 102 6.92 4.80 13.65
CA ILE A 102 6.71 5.46 12.36
C ILE A 102 8.05 6.01 11.84
N TYR A 103 8.86 6.58 12.72
CA TYR A 103 10.20 7.07 12.42
C TYR A 103 11.20 5.94 12.06
N GLU A 104 11.28 4.90 12.90
CA GLU A 104 12.28 3.83 12.75
C GLU A 104 11.93 2.86 11.60
N TYR A 105 10.65 2.69 11.27
CA TYR A 105 10.17 1.67 10.32
C TYR A 105 9.49 2.26 9.07
N GLY A 106 9.51 3.57 8.89
CA GLY A 106 8.98 4.23 7.69
C GLY A 106 7.47 4.11 7.57
N GLY A 107 6.75 4.32 8.67
CA GLY A 107 5.28 4.35 8.69
C GLY A 107 4.63 3.37 9.69
N GLY A 108 3.43 3.73 10.15
CA GLY A 108 2.63 2.90 11.04
C GLY A 108 1.82 1.82 10.30
N ASN A 109 1.88 1.80 8.97
CA ASN A 109 1.08 0.94 8.11
C ASN A 109 1.97 0.16 7.15
N GLY A 110 1.62 -1.10 6.93
CA GLY A 110 2.30 -1.98 6.00
C GLY A 110 1.35 -2.97 5.36
N TYR A 111 1.90 -3.89 4.60
CA TYR A 111 1.12 -4.96 4.00
C TYR A 111 1.94 -6.23 3.81
N ILE A 112 1.22 -7.36 3.74
CA ILE A 112 1.74 -8.62 3.24
C ILE A 112 1.34 -8.72 1.77
N LEU A 113 2.33 -8.93 0.90
CA LEU A 113 2.10 -9.33 -0.48
C LEU A 113 2.27 -10.85 -0.57
N GLY A 114 1.27 -11.55 -1.09
CA GLY A 114 1.28 -13.00 -1.12
C GLY A 114 0.76 -13.59 -2.41
N LEU A 115 1.36 -14.70 -2.82
CA LEU A 115 0.94 -15.52 -3.94
C LEU A 115 0.39 -16.86 -3.43
N ARG A 116 -0.78 -17.26 -3.90
CA ARG A 116 -1.41 -18.54 -3.57
C ARG A 116 -1.83 -19.27 -4.82
N GLN A 117 -1.66 -20.58 -4.85
CA GLN A 117 -2.28 -21.43 -5.85
C GLN A 117 -3.74 -21.67 -5.48
N VAL A 118 -4.62 -21.56 -6.47
CA VAL A 118 -6.07 -21.67 -6.32
C VAL A 118 -6.55 -22.98 -6.92
N GLU A 119 -7.29 -23.75 -6.13
CA GLU A 119 -7.82 -25.06 -6.53
C GLU A 119 -9.30 -25.20 -6.16
N LYS A 120 -10.00 -26.09 -6.88
CA LYS A 120 -11.35 -26.51 -6.52
C LYS A 120 -11.33 -27.93 -5.96
N LYS A 121 -11.35 -28.03 -4.63
CA LYS A 121 -11.42 -29.30 -3.89
C LYS A 121 -12.85 -29.58 -3.48
N LEU A 122 -13.34 -30.82 -3.56
CA LEU A 122 -14.66 -31.27 -3.07
C LEU A 122 -15.76 -30.17 -2.92
N GLY A 123 -16.04 -29.43 -4.00
CA GLY A 123 -17.08 -28.41 -4.06
C GLY A 123 -16.77 -27.02 -3.43
N ARG A 124 -15.54 -26.76 -3.00
CA ARG A 124 -15.08 -25.48 -2.42
C ARG A 124 -13.77 -25.00 -3.05
N LEU A 125 -13.55 -23.68 -3.00
CA LEU A 125 -12.25 -23.10 -3.29
C LEU A 125 -11.25 -23.43 -2.18
N SER A 126 -10.03 -23.80 -2.55
CA SER A 126 -8.87 -23.97 -1.68
C SER A 126 -7.77 -23.02 -2.11
N LEU A 127 -7.10 -22.40 -1.14
CA LEU A 127 -5.89 -21.62 -1.35
C LEU A 127 -4.71 -22.40 -0.76
N GLU A 128 -3.88 -22.96 -1.63
CA GLU A 128 -2.68 -23.67 -1.19
C GLU A 128 -1.61 -22.69 -0.74
N LYS A 129 -0.81 -23.10 0.25
CA LYS A 129 0.28 -22.26 0.73
C LYS A 129 1.28 -21.99 -0.40
N GLY A 130 1.46 -20.72 -0.72
CA GLY A 130 2.53 -20.21 -1.57
C GLY A 130 3.52 -19.36 -0.78
N MET A 131 3.93 -18.23 -1.36
CA MET A 131 4.95 -17.34 -0.80
C MET A 131 4.35 -16.00 -0.38
N GLU A 132 4.73 -15.53 0.81
CA GLU A 132 4.35 -14.23 1.36
C GLU A 132 5.59 -13.52 1.87
N PHE A 133 5.59 -12.20 1.77
CA PHE A 133 6.52 -11.36 2.50
C PHE A 133 5.83 -10.08 2.97
N GLU A 134 6.39 -9.48 4.00
CA GLU A 134 5.95 -8.23 4.57
C GLU A 134 6.77 -7.06 4.04
N THR A 135 6.09 -5.95 3.77
CA THR A 135 6.67 -4.71 3.26
C THR A 135 5.80 -3.51 3.68
N ASN A 136 6.19 -2.30 3.28
CA ASN A 136 5.44 -1.07 3.52
C ASN A 136 5.46 -0.16 2.27
N TYR A 137 4.73 0.95 2.34
CA TYR A 137 4.57 1.88 1.23
C TYR A 137 5.79 2.78 0.97
N LEU A 138 6.72 2.81 1.92
CA LEU A 138 7.88 3.71 1.92
C LEU A 138 9.19 2.94 1.68
N SER A 139 9.16 1.63 1.46
CA SER A 139 10.39 0.85 1.26
C SER A 139 11.05 1.24 -0.07
N ALA A 140 12.39 1.16 -0.10
CA ALA A 140 13.20 1.54 -1.25
C ALA A 140 13.14 0.45 -2.33
N SER A 141 12.28 0.66 -3.33
CA SER A 141 12.18 -0.09 -4.59
C SER A 141 10.92 0.39 -5.31
N PRO A 142 10.92 0.54 -6.65
CA PRO A 142 9.69 0.84 -7.38
C PRO A 142 8.64 -0.29 -7.31
N VAL A 143 9.07 -1.53 -7.05
CA VAL A 143 8.21 -2.73 -7.00
C VAL A 143 8.58 -3.60 -5.79
N ASP A 144 7.58 -4.03 -5.04
CA ASP A 144 7.75 -5.10 -4.06
C ASP A 144 7.42 -6.43 -4.74
N CYS A 145 8.38 -7.37 -4.78
CA CYS A 145 8.25 -8.60 -5.57
C CYS A 145 8.85 -9.84 -4.91
N GLY A 146 8.42 -11.01 -5.40
CA GLY A 146 8.94 -12.31 -5.00
C GLY A 146 8.85 -13.33 -6.13
N LEU A 147 9.48 -14.48 -5.91
CA LEU A 147 9.46 -15.64 -6.81
C LEU A 147 9.11 -16.87 -5.97
N ASP A 148 7.98 -17.51 -6.29
CA ASP A 148 7.61 -18.75 -5.61
C ASP A 148 8.42 -19.97 -6.08
N ALA A 149 8.28 -21.08 -5.35
CA ALA A 149 8.98 -22.33 -5.66
C ALA A 149 8.52 -23.02 -6.97
N ASP A 150 7.34 -22.65 -7.50
CA ASP A 150 6.83 -23.13 -8.79
C ASP A 150 7.38 -22.30 -9.96
N GLY A 151 8.17 -21.26 -9.69
CA GLY A 151 8.75 -20.38 -10.70
C GLY A 151 7.80 -19.25 -11.10
N ILE A 152 6.83 -18.88 -10.26
CA ILE A 152 5.93 -17.76 -10.52
C ILE A 152 6.49 -16.50 -9.89
N PHE A 153 6.85 -15.54 -10.74
CA PHE A 153 7.24 -14.21 -10.31
C PHE A 153 5.99 -13.35 -10.11
N TYR A 154 5.94 -12.63 -9.00
CA TYR A 154 4.85 -11.73 -8.67
C TYR A 154 5.39 -10.42 -8.08
N GLY A 155 4.71 -9.31 -8.34
CA GLY A 155 5.08 -8.02 -7.80
C GLY A 155 3.94 -6.99 -7.79
N TYR A 156 4.03 -6.07 -6.83
CA TYR A 156 3.18 -4.90 -6.70
C TYR A 156 4.02 -3.64 -6.95
N CYS A 157 3.64 -2.86 -7.95
CA CYS A 157 4.30 -1.62 -8.32
C CYS A 157 3.85 -0.51 -7.37
N LYS A 158 4.71 -0.16 -6.40
CA LYS A 158 4.50 1.00 -5.54
C LYS A 158 4.61 2.28 -6.35
N ASN A 159 5.68 2.38 -7.14
CA ASN A 159 5.85 3.47 -8.08
C ASN A 159 4.89 3.26 -9.27
N PRO A 160 3.94 4.19 -9.48
CA PRO A 160 2.88 3.98 -10.46
C PRO A 160 3.32 4.18 -11.91
N GLN A 161 4.53 4.69 -12.13
CA GLN A 161 5.11 4.85 -13.46
C GLN A 161 5.71 3.55 -14.03
N VAL A 162 5.83 2.50 -13.20
CA VAL A 162 6.31 1.20 -13.67
C VAL A 162 5.35 0.66 -14.73
N ALA A 163 5.85 0.50 -15.95
CA ALA A 163 5.08 0.02 -17.09
C ALA A 163 5.45 -1.41 -17.47
N LYS A 164 6.73 -1.77 -17.31
CA LYS A 164 7.23 -3.10 -17.66
C LYS A 164 8.35 -3.55 -16.73
N MET A 165 8.56 -4.85 -16.73
CA MET A 165 9.67 -5.53 -16.07
C MET A 165 10.42 -6.39 -17.09
N ARG A 166 11.73 -6.42 -16.94
CA ARG A 166 12.64 -7.41 -17.52
C ARG A 166 13.21 -8.24 -16.39
N LEU A 167 13.04 -9.56 -16.45
CA LEU A 167 13.68 -10.51 -15.54
C LEU A 167 14.81 -11.20 -16.29
N GLU A 168 16.01 -11.09 -15.76
CA GLU A 168 17.14 -11.92 -16.20
C GLU A 168 17.27 -13.12 -15.29
N THR A 169 17.31 -14.31 -15.87
CA THR A 169 17.56 -15.56 -15.15
C THR A 169 19.06 -15.89 -15.13
N GLY A 170 19.51 -16.66 -14.14
CA GLY A 170 20.89 -17.11 -14.05
C GLY A 170 21.38 -17.96 -15.24
N ASP A 171 20.46 -18.53 -16.04
CA ASP A 171 20.78 -19.23 -17.29
C ASP A 171 20.78 -18.31 -18.54
N GLY A 172 20.69 -16.99 -18.34
CA GLY A 172 20.80 -15.97 -19.39
C GLY A 172 19.52 -15.76 -20.19
N LYS A 173 18.38 -16.34 -19.79
CA LYS A 173 17.09 -16.04 -20.41
C LYS A 173 16.52 -14.72 -19.90
N ILE A 174 15.70 -14.11 -20.74
CA ILE A 174 15.02 -12.86 -20.44
C ILE A 174 13.51 -13.13 -20.50
N VAL A 175 12.81 -12.75 -19.43
CA VAL A 175 11.34 -12.75 -19.36
C VAL A 175 10.88 -11.32 -19.22
N GLU A 176 10.03 -10.87 -20.15
CA GLU A 176 9.40 -9.55 -20.07
C GLU A 176 7.95 -9.68 -19.59
N CYS A 177 7.51 -8.71 -18.79
CA CYS A 177 6.13 -8.65 -18.31
C CYS A 177 5.68 -7.19 -18.22
N GLU A 178 4.52 -6.90 -18.80
CA GLU A 178 3.86 -5.61 -18.64
C GLU A 178 3.16 -5.53 -17.28
N ALA A 179 3.26 -4.37 -16.63
CA ALA A 179 2.48 -4.07 -15.45
C ALA A 179 1.02 -3.81 -15.84
N LYS A 180 0.08 -4.52 -15.20
CA LYS A 180 -1.36 -4.28 -15.35
C LYS A 180 -1.94 -3.94 -14.00
N ASP A 181 -2.59 -2.78 -13.88
CA ASP A 181 -3.15 -2.31 -12.61
C ASP A 181 -2.15 -2.34 -11.43
N ARG A 182 -0.91 -1.92 -11.71
CA ARG A 182 0.24 -2.00 -10.78
C ARG A 182 0.70 -3.42 -10.43
N ILE A 183 0.29 -4.45 -11.18
CA ILE A 183 0.65 -5.85 -10.93
C ILE A 183 1.57 -6.39 -12.00
N LEU A 184 2.63 -7.08 -11.55
CA LEU A 184 3.47 -7.95 -12.36
C LEU A 184 3.21 -9.39 -11.93
N LEU A 185 2.86 -10.27 -12.87
CA LEU A 185 2.58 -11.67 -12.58
C LEU A 185 2.89 -12.53 -13.81
N THR A 186 3.96 -13.34 -13.74
CA THR A 186 4.43 -14.14 -14.87
C THR A 186 5.10 -15.43 -14.43
N ALA A 187 5.13 -16.42 -15.33
CA ALA A 187 5.90 -17.64 -15.13
C ALA A 187 7.34 -17.45 -15.62
N VAL A 188 8.29 -17.88 -14.81
CA VAL A 188 9.72 -17.91 -15.12
C VAL A 188 10.10 -19.33 -15.55
N PRO A 189 10.81 -19.51 -16.68
CA PRO A 189 11.21 -20.82 -17.14
C PRO A 189 12.32 -21.39 -16.25
N GLY A 190 12.10 -22.57 -15.67
CA GLY A 190 13.06 -23.23 -14.78
C GLY A 190 12.73 -23.04 -13.30
N LYS A 191 13.18 -23.96 -12.45
CA LYS A 191 12.95 -23.93 -11.00
C LYS A 191 14.21 -23.49 -10.25
N ASN A 192 14.03 -22.75 -9.15
CA ASN A 192 15.11 -22.35 -8.23
C ASN A 192 16.31 -21.70 -8.94
N GLN A 193 16.04 -20.68 -9.76
CA GLN A 193 17.08 -19.93 -10.45
C GLN A 193 17.24 -18.55 -9.80
N ASP A 194 18.48 -18.06 -9.78
CA ASP A 194 18.74 -16.66 -9.48
C ASP A 194 18.05 -15.80 -10.53
N ILE A 195 17.30 -14.80 -10.06
CA ILE A 195 16.62 -13.84 -10.92
C ILE A 195 17.06 -12.41 -10.57
N SER A 196 17.21 -11.58 -11.59
CA SER A 196 17.49 -10.15 -11.46
C SER A 196 16.36 -9.37 -12.12
N PRO A 197 15.45 -8.76 -11.33
CA PRO A 197 14.40 -7.91 -11.87
C PRO A 197 14.92 -6.50 -12.17
N PHE A 198 14.56 -6.00 -13.35
CA PHE A 198 14.78 -4.64 -13.80
C PHE A 198 13.44 -4.03 -14.19
N PHE A 199 13.16 -2.82 -13.73
CA PHE A 199 11.86 -2.16 -13.91
C PHE A 199 12.01 -0.93 -14.79
N TYR A 200 11.05 -0.70 -15.67
CA TYR A 200 11.11 0.41 -16.62
C TYR A 200 9.80 1.17 -16.65
N ASN A 201 9.92 2.48 -16.89
CA ASN A 201 8.76 3.33 -17.15
C ASN A 201 8.24 3.16 -18.59
N ALA A 202 7.16 3.87 -18.92
CA ALA A 202 6.56 3.83 -20.25
C ALA A 202 7.46 4.37 -21.37
N GLN A 203 8.46 5.19 -21.02
CA GLN A 203 9.47 5.74 -21.92
C GLN A 203 10.61 4.75 -22.19
N GLY A 204 10.66 3.63 -21.45
CA GLY A 204 11.71 2.62 -21.55
C GLY A 204 12.96 2.94 -20.75
N GLU A 205 12.91 3.92 -19.85
CA GLU A 205 13.98 4.26 -18.93
C GLU A 205 13.95 3.31 -17.73
N GLU A 206 15.12 2.80 -17.34
CA GLU A 206 15.27 1.96 -16.17
C GLU A 206 15.05 2.78 -14.91
N MET A 207 14.29 2.21 -13.98
CA MET A 207 13.89 2.88 -12.76
C MET A 207 14.83 2.48 -11.63
N GLU A 208 15.62 3.46 -11.16
CA GLU A 208 16.47 3.31 -9.99
C GLU A 208 15.62 3.04 -8.72
N PRO A 209 16.19 2.36 -7.71
CA PRO A 209 15.56 2.24 -6.41
C PRO A 209 15.26 3.62 -5.82
N SER A 210 13.98 3.89 -5.56
CA SER A 210 13.53 5.12 -4.92
C SER A 210 12.43 4.84 -3.90
N TYR A 211 12.09 5.85 -3.10
CA TYR A 211 10.95 5.76 -2.19
C TYR A 211 9.67 5.51 -2.99
N GLY A 212 8.93 4.47 -2.58
CA GLY A 212 7.79 3.98 -3.36
C GLY A 212 6.62 4.97 -3.47
N PHE A 213 6.44 5.86 -2.48
CA PHE A 213 5.33 6.81 -2.43
C PHE A 213 5.69 8.14 -3.09
N LYS A 214 4.90 8.55 -4.08
CA LYS A 214 5.19 9.70 -4.97
C LYS A 214 4.24 10.87 -4.71
N VAL A 215 4.78 12.05 -4.43
CA VAL A 215 3.98 13.25 -4.11
C VAL A 215 4.35 14.43 -5.01
N ALA A 216 3.36 14.99 -5.71
CA ALA A 216 3.53 16.26 -6.42
C ALA A 216 3.30 17.43 -5.46
N PHE A 217 4.30 18.28 -5.28
CA PHE A 217 4.19 19.55 -4.57
C PHE A 217 3.74 20.64 -5.54
N VAL A 218 2.60 21.25 -5.25
CA VAL A 218 2.04 22.34 -6.06
C VAL A 218 2.39 23.65 -5.39
N SER A 219 3.58 24.16 -5.72
CA SER A 219 4.16 25.40 -5.21
C SER A 219 5.28 25.88 -6.13
N ASN A 220 5.43 27.21 -6.22
CA ASN A 220 6.55 27.85 -6.90
C ASN A 220 7.55 28.49 -5.91
N ASP A 221 7.29 28.44 -4.60
CA ASP A 221 8.15 29.03 -3.57
C ASP A 221 8.55 27.99 -2.52
N GLU A 222 9.87 27.75 -2.46
CA GLU A 222 10.51 26.79 -1.55
C GLU A 222 10.13 26.98 -0.09
N LYS A 223 9.85 28.21 0.33
CA LYS A 223 9.48 28.52 1.72
C LYS A 223 8.24 27.76 2.20
N TYR A 224 7.34 27.38 1.29
CA TYR A 224 6.12 26.67 1.66
C TYR A 224 6.33 25.16 1.84
N TYR A 225 7.26 24.56 1.09
CA TYR A 225 7.40 23.10 1.06
C TYR A 225 8.68 22.56 1.73
N GLN A 226 9.67 23.41 2.01
CA GLN A 226 10.97 23.00 2.56
C GLN A 226 10.86 22.15 3.82
N GLN A 227 9.90 22.44 4.70
CA GLN A 227 9.70 21.66 5.93
C GLN A 227 9.26 20.21 5.69
N TYR A 228 8.75 19.90 4.49
CA TYR A 228 8.24 18.57 4.14
C TYR A 228 9.22 17.71 3.35
N THR A 229 10.34 18.28 2.86
CA THR A 229 11.29 17.60 1.96
C THR A 229 12.09 16.48 2.62
N ASN A 230 12.17 16.47 3.96
CA ASN A 230 12.85 15.43 4.73
C ASN A 230 11.98 14.19 4.99
N SER A 231 10.78 14.12 4.41
CA SER A 231 9.91 12.95 4.53
C SER A 231 10.40 11.79 3.66
N PRO A 232 10.26 10.52 4.09
CA PRO A 232 10.70 9.33 3.34
C PRO A 232 9.74 9.01 2.18
N MET A 233 9.65 9.94 1.22
CA MET A 233 8.83 9.88 0.01
C MET A 233 9.61 10.51 -1.13
N GLU A 234 9.22 10.20 -2.36
CA GLU A 234 9.76 10.92 -3.52
C GLU A 234 8.82 12.04 -3.93
N TRP A 235 9.37 13.21 -4.21
CA TRP A 235 8.59 14.41 -4.50
C TRP A 235 9.22 15.26 -5.61
N TRP A 236 8.39 16.05 -6.27
CA TRP A 236 8.81 17.08 -7.24
C TRP A 236 7.86 18.27 -7.17
N ASN A 237 8.32 19.43 -7.64
CA ASN A 237 7.52 20.65 -7.68
C ASN A 237 6.85 20.85 -9.03
N MET A 238 5.71 21.52 -9.01
CA MET A 238 5.02 22.05 -10.19
C MET A 238 4.06 23.17 -9.82
N SER A 239 3.58 23.92 -10.81
CA SER A 239 2.59 24.98 -10.59
C SER A 239 1.14 24.47 -10.74
N ALA A 240 0.17 25.23 -10.23
CA ALA A 240 -1.25 24.96 -10.50
C ALA A 240 -1.60 25.10 -12.00
N GLU A 241 -0.87 25.96 -12.73
CA GLU A 241 -1.01 26.14 -14.17
C GLU A 241 -0.62 24.87 -14.93
N ASP A 242 0.50 24.24 -14.57
CA ASP A 242 1.00 23.00 -15.20
C ASP A 242 -0.02 21.86 -15.13
N ILE A 243 -0.71 21.77 -13.98
CA ILE A 243 -1.82 20.85 -13.80
C ILE A 243 -2.92 21.19 -14.82
N GLY A 244 -3.36 22.45 -14.85
CA GLY A 244 -4.36 22.97 -15.78
C GLY A 244 -4.02 22.67 -17.24
N ALA A 245 -2.75 22.78 -17.63
CA ALA A 245 -2.24 22.51 -18.97
C ALA A 245 -2.20 21.01 -19.33
N GLY A 246 -2.01 20.12 -18.35
CA GLY A 246 -2.05 18.66 -18.58
C GLY A 246 -0.70 17.99 -18.48
N SER A 247 0.25 18.64 -17.82
CA SER A 247 1.59 18.14 -17.57
C SER A 247 1.62 16.97 -16.57
N LEU A 248 0.48 16.58 -16.00
CA LEU A 248 0.33 15.43 -15.11
C LEU A 248 -0.31 14.23 -15.82
N PRO A 249 0.46 13.19 -16.15
CA PRO A 249 -0.10 11.92 -16.57
C PRO A 249 -0.91 11.29 -15.42
N ALA A 250 -2.08 10.74 -15.74
CA ALA A 250 -2.80 9.89 -14.78
C ALA A 250 -1.89 8.72 -14.38
N GLY A 251 -1.77 8.46 -13.07
CA GLY A 251 -0.90 7.39 -12.56
C GLY A 251 0.58 7.75 -12.45
N SER A 252 0.97 9.02 -12.43
CA SER A 252 2.36 9.41 -12.13
C SER A 252 2.67 9.62 -10.65
N MET A 253 1.64 9.74 -9.80
CA MET A 253 1.77 10.09 -8.39
C MET A 253 0.77 9.33 -7.52
N ASP A 254 1.02 9.31 -6.21
CA ASP A 254 0.14 8.75 -5.20
C ASP A 254 -0.62 9.82 -4.41
N ALA A 255 -0.09 11.04 -4.31
CA ALA A 255 -0.78 12.17 -3.71
C ALA A 255 -0.32 13.49 -4.34
N LEU A 256 -1.10 14.55 -4.11
CA LEU A 256 -0.78 15.89 -4.56
C LEU A 256 -1.01 16.88 -3.42
N TRP A 257 0.00 17.69 -3.10
CA TRP A 257 -0.02 18.64 -1.98
C TRP A 257 -0.02 20.07 -2.51
N VAL A 258 -1.09 20.81 -2.28
CA VAL A 258 -1.31 22.19 -2.72
C VAL A 258 -0.99 23.17 -1.61
N PHE A 259 0.08 23.94 -1.83
CA PHE A 259 0.58 24.92 -0.88
C PHE A 259 -0.08 26.28 -1.06
N ALA A 260 -0.04 27.10 -0.02
CA ALA A 260 -0.82 28.33 0.10
C ALA A 260 -0.66 29.30 -1.10
N ASP A 261 0.54 29.38 -1.69
CA ASP A 261 0.81 30.23 -2.87
C ASP A 261 0.04 29.80 -4.12
N GLN A 262 -0.32 28.52 -4.25
CA GLN A 262 -1.01 27.97 -5.42
C GLN A 262 -2.50 27.68 -5.18
N GLN A 263 -2.99 27.75 -3.93
CA GLN A 263 -4.36 27.33 -3.60
C GLN A 263 -5.45 28.10 -4.33
N GLN A 264 -5.28 29.41 -4.54
CA GLN A 264 -6.28 30.20 -5.23
C GLN A 264 -6.41 29.79 -6.70
N GLU A 265 -5.29 29.52 -7.36
CA GLU A 265 -5.24 29.09 -8.75
C GLU A 265 -5.71 27.64 -8.92
N ALA A 266 -5.31 26.75 -8.00
CA ALA A 266 -5.73 25.36 -7.95
C ALA A 266 -7.26 25.18 -7.92
N LEU A 267 -7.98 26.16 -7.35
CA LEU A 267 -9.44 26.14 -7.22
C LEU A 267 -10.18 26.78 -8.40
N GLN A 268 -9.51 27.00 -9.54
CA GLN A 268 -10.10 27.67 -10.70
C GLN A 268 -10.03 26.83 -11.98
N GLY A 269 -10.94 27.15 -12.91
CA GLY A 269 -10.88 26.75 -14.32
C GLY A 269 -10.62 25.26 -14.56
N GLN A 270 -9.61 24.99 -15.39
CA GLN A 270 -9.24 23.64 -15.80
C GLN A 270 -8.48 22.88 -14.71
N THR A 271 -7.71 23.58 -13.87
CA THR A 271 -6.95 22.99 -12.77
C THR A 271 -7.89 22.33 -11.76
N LEU A 272 -8.94 23.02 -11.33
CA LEU A 272 -9.98 22.47 -10.44
C LEU A 272 -10.57 21.16 -10.98
N LYS A 273 -10.91 21.12 -12.28
CA LYS A 273 -11.48 19.92 -12.92
C LYS A 273 -10.50 18.74 -12.89
N LYS A 274 -9.22 18.99 -13.12
CA LYS A 274 -8.18 17.96 -13.10
C LYS A 274 -7.89 17.44 -11.70
N LEU A 275 -7.81 18.34 -10.71
CA LEU A 275 -7.68 17.95 -9.30
C LEU A 275 -8.86 17.07 -8.86
N LYS A 276 -10.09 17.42 -9.28
CA LYS A 276 -11.27 16.58 -9.03
C LYS A 276 -11.12 15.21 -9.69
N GLY A 277 -10.74 15.15 -10.96
CA GLY A 277 -10.54 13.90 -11.69
C GLY A 277 -9.45 13.00 -11.07
N LEU A 278 -8.37 13.58 -10.56
CA LEU A 278 -7.34 12.85 -9.81
C LEU A 278 -7.90 12.24 -8.52
N ALA A 279 -8.65 13.03 -7.75
CA ALA A 279 -9.27 12.56 -6.51
C ALA A 279 -10.36 11.51 -6.75
N GLU A 280 -11.15 11.65 -7.83
CA GLU A 280 -12.07 10.61 -8.32
C GLU A 280 -11.33 9.34 -8.76
N GLY A 281 -10.11 9.48 -9.30
CA GLY A 281 -9.19 8.37 -9.58
C GLY A 281 -8.53 7.75 -8.34
N GLY A 282 -8.80 8.28 -7.14
CA GLY A 282 -8.24 7.81 -5.88
C GLY A 282 -6.85 8.34 -5.54
N VAL A 283 -6.40 9.43 -6.19
CA VAL A 283 -5.21 10.19 -5.82
C VAL A 283 -5.64 11.35 -4.91
N PRO A 284 -5.41 11.30 -3.59
CA PRO A 284 -5.80 12.37 -2.68
C PRO A 284 -5.11 13.70 -3.01
N VAL A 285 -5.88 14.78 -2.92
CA VAL A 285 -5.39 16.15 -3.06
C VAL A 285 -5.45 16.84 -1.70
N ILE A 286 -4.30 17.24 -1.18
CA ILE A 286 -4.17 17.82 0.16
C ILE A 286 -3.91 19.33 0.03
N PHE A 287 -4.73 20.16 0.66
CA PHE A 287 -4.57 21.61 0.72
C PHE A 287 -3.92 21.99 2.06
N ILE A 288 -2.61 22.20 2.01
CA ILE A 288 -1.74 22.44 3.17
C ILE A 288 -2.09 23.78 3.82
N GLU A 289 -2.22 23.84 5.15
CA GLU A 289 -2.60 25.04 5.90
C GLU A 289 -3.99 25.65 5.60
N MET A 290 -4.76 25.10 4.64
CA MET A 290 -6.11 25.57 4.40
C MET A 290 -7.01 25.17 5.58
N LYS A 291 -7.82 26.12 6.09
CA LYS A 291 -8.74 25.87 7.22
C LYS A 291 -10.23 25.96 6.84
N ASP A 292 -10.54 26.49 5.65
CA ASP A 292 -11.92 26.69 5.19
C ASP A 292 -12.41 25.50 4.34
N SER A 293 -13.02 24.52 5.00
CA SER A 293 -13.62 23.34 4.35
C SER A 293 -14.82 23.68 3.46
N ASN A 294 -15.56 24.74 3.76
CA ASN A 294 -16.69 25.18 2.95
C ASN A 294 -16.22 25.69 1.58
N LYS A 295 -15.08 26.38 1.53
CA LYS A 295 -14.46 26.81 0.27
C LYS A 295 -14.18 25.61 -0.64
N LEU A 296 -13.53 24.56 -0.13
CA LEU A 296 -13.24 23.35 -0.91
C LEU A 296 -14.52 22.60 -1.29
N SER A 297 -15.43 22.40 -0.34
CA SER A 297 -16.65 21.63 -0.57
C SER A 297 -17.52 22.27 -1.65
N ARG A 298 -17.60 23.61 -1.68
CA ARG A 298 -18.28 24.37 -2.74
C ARG A 298 -17.55 24.29 -4.07
N ALA A 299 -16.23 24.45 -4.08
CA ALA A 299 -15.43 24.41 -5.30
C ALA A 299 -15.56 23.04 -6.00
N PHE A 300 -15.45 21.95 -5.24
CA PHE A 300 -15.50 20.59 -5.78
C PHE A 300 -16.92 20.02 -5.88
N GLN A 301 -17.92 20.69 -5.31
CA GLN A 301 -19.32 20.25 -5.23
C GLN A 301 -19.44 18.87 -4.55
N VAL A 302 -18.79 18.75 -3.38
CA VAL A 302 -18.76 17.53 -2.58
C VAL A 302 -19.20 17.81 -1.16
N LYS A 303 -19.53 16.75 -0.42
CA LYS A 303 -19.86 16.86 1.00
C LYS A 303 -18.58 16.97 1.82
N GLU A 304 -18.70 17.65 2.94
CA GLU A 304 -17.71 17.57 4.01
C GLU A 304 -17.88 16.23 4.75
N ALA A 305 -16.77 15.62 5.11
CA ALA A 305 -16.70 14.44 5.94
C ALA A 305 -17.35 14.74 7.30
N PRO A 306 -18.07 13.78 7.90
CA PRO A 306 -18.66 13.99 9.23
C PRO A 306 -17.56 14.28 10.26
N GLY A 307 -17.82 15.20 11.18
CA GLY A 307 -16.90 15.57 12.26
C GLY A 307 -16.72 17.09 12.37
N LYS A 308 -16.64 17.62 13.60
CA LYS A 308 -16.28 19.01 13.85
C LYS A 308 -14.87 19.06 14.42
N VAL A 309 -13.98 19.77 13.75
CA VAL A 309 -12.60 20.02 14.21
C VAL A 309 -12.43 21.50 14.45
N ALA A 310 -11.76 21.89 15.55
CA ALA A 310 -11.45 23.29 15.77
C ALA A 310 -10.43 23.76 14.72
N ALA A 311 -10.63 24.95 14.14
CA ALA A 311 -9.73 25.46 13.11
C ALA A 311 -8.25 25.57 13.55
N SER A 312 -8.01 25.72 14.86
CA SER A 312 -6.67 25.72 15.46
C SER A 312 -5.97 24.37 15.45
N GLU A 313 -6.72 23.28 15.33
CA GLU A 313 -6.21 21.92 15.32
C GLU A 313 -6.04 21.39 13.89
N VAL A 314 -6.71 22.00 12.90
CA VAL A 314 -6.57 21.60 11.49
C VAL A 314 -5.15 21.94 11.03
N GLU A 315 -4.43 20.98 10.48
CA GLU A 315 -3.16 21.19 9.76
C GLU A 315 -3.44 21.49 8.29
N ALA A 316 -4.22 20.62 7.65
CA ALA A 316 -4.56 20.70 6.23
C ALA A 316 -5.98 20.19 5.98
N LEU A 317 -6.49 20.43 4.77
CA LEU A 317 -7.72 19.79 4.28
C LEU A 317 -7.37 18.79 3.20
N TYR A 318 -8.17 17.76 3.03
CA TYR A 318 -8.01 16.82 1.91
C TYR A 318 -9.28 16.78 1.07
N LEU A 319 -9.11 16.52 -0.21
CA LEU A 319 -10.13 16.01 -1.14
C LEU A 319 -9.74 14.57 -1.48
N GLY A 320 -10.62 13.62 -1.17
CA GLY A 320 -10.32 12.20 -1.37
C GLY A 320 -11.56 11.32 -1.25
N LYS A 321 -11.40 10.06 -1.66
CA LYS A 321 -12.47 9.06 -1.57
C LYS A 321 -12.57 8.47 -0.17
N ASP A 322 -13.80 8.38 0.32
CA ASP A 322 -14.14 7.61 1.50
C ASP A 322 -14.21 6.10 1.19
N LYS A 323 -14.50 5.32 2.23
CA LYS A 323 -14.67 3.86 2.13
C LYS A 323 -15.77 3.42 1.15
N ASN A 324 -16.79 4.24 0.94
CA ASN A 324 -17.88 3.99 0.00
C ASN A 324 -17.53 4.43 -1.43
N GLN A 325 -16.28 4.85 -1.66
CA GLN A 325 -15.79 5.42 -2.91
C GLN A 325 -16.45 6.75 -3.28
N GLU A 326 -17.08 7.42 -2.32
CA GLU A 326 -17.64 8.76 -2.49
C GLU A 326 -16.56 9.81 -2.24
N LEU A 327 -16.52 10.82 -3.10
CA LEU A 327 -15.57 11.93 -2.98
C LEU A 327 -16.04 12.90 -1.88
N GLN A 328 -15.15 13.23 -0.94
CA GLN A 328 -15.44 14.15 0.16
C GLN A 328 -14.28 15.08 0.48
N VAL A 329 -14.59 16.18 1.18
CA VAL A 329 -13.59 17.04 1.83
C VAL A 329 -13.48 16.67 3.29
N GLY A 330 -12.28 16.52 3.82
CA GLY A 330 -12.11 16.31 5.27
C GLY A 330 -10.88 17.02 5.82
N PHE A 331 -10.66 16.83 7.12
CA PHE A 331 -9.61 17.49 7.87
C PHE A 331 -8.43 16.55 8.12
N ILE A 332 -7.24 17.11 8.06
CA ILE A 332 -6.00 16.55 8.64
C ILE A 332 -5.71 17.42 9.85
N VAL A 333 -5.56 16.79 11.01
CA VAL A 333 -5.40 17.47 12.29
C VAL A 333 -3.94 17.39 12.70
N LEU A 334 -3.41 18.44 13.32
CA LEU A 334 -2.17 18.41 14.07
C LEU A 334 -2.36 17.42 15.22
N ASP A 335 -1.73 16.26 15.12
CA ASP A 335 -1.50 15.39 16.26
C ASP A 335 -0.07 15.64 16.73
N GLU A 336 0.10 16.11 17.98
CA GLU A 336 1.43 16.38 18.56
C GLU A 336 2.30 15.10 18.58
N ASP A 337 1.66 13.93 18.48
CA ASP A 337 2.31 12.64 18.47
C ASP A 337 2.73 12.20 17.04
N GLU A 338 2.15 12.73 15.94
CA GLU A 338 2.49 12.28 14.58
C GLU A 338 3.60 13.11 13.92
N LEU A 339 4.69 12.46 13.50
CA LEU A 339 5.84 13.11 12.82
C LEU A 339 5.52 13.68 11.43
N SER A 340 4.54 13.10 10.72
CA SER A 340 4.09 13.63 9.41
C SER A 340 2.62 13.25 9.16
N PRO A 341 1.66 13.96 9.79
CA PRO A 341 0.23 13.68 9.66
C PRO A 341 -0.24 13.72 8.20
N ILE A 342 0.37 14.62 7.41
CA ILE A 342 0.05 14.82 5.99
C ILE A 342 0.47 13.60 5.16
N LEU A 343 1.68 13.08 5.35
CA LEU A 343 2.14 11.87 4.65
C LEU A 343 1.33 10.65 5.06
N GLN A 344 1.15 10.43 6.36
CA GLN A 344 0.40 9.29 6.86
C GLN A 344 -1.04 9.31 6.34
N LYS A 345 -1.69 10.48 6.35
CA LYS A 345 -3.03 10.62 5.80
C LYS A 345 -3.08 10.43 4.28
N SER A 346 -2.06 10.90 3.55
CA SER A 346 -1.96 10.69 2.10
C SER A 346 -1.90 9.20 1.76
N ILE A 347 -1.10 8.41 2.49
CA ILE A 347 -1.02 6.96 2.36
C ILE A 347 -2.39 6.33 2.67
N ASN A 348 -3.01 6.71 3.79
CA ASN A 348 -4.27 6.11 4.22
C ASN A 348 -5.41 6.39 3.24
N LEU A 349 -5.48 7.59 2.67
CA LEU A 349 -6.45 7.94 1.64
C LEU A 349 -6.16 7.21 0.33
N ARG A 350 -4.90 7.15 -0.10
CA ARG A 350 -4.51 6.49 -1.34
C ARG A 350 -4.84 4.99 -1.31
N TYR A 351 -4.57 4.34 -0.18
CA TYR A 351 -4.70 2.89 -0.01
C TYR A 351 -5.94 2.46 0.79
N GLN A 352 -6.78 3.40 1.22
CA GLN A 352 -8.06 3.14 1.92
C GLN A 352 -7.86 2.37 3.23
N LEU A 353 -6.91 2.83 4.07
CA LEU A 353 -6.48 2.16 5.30
C LEU A 353 -7.19 2.63 6.58
N ASP A 354 -7.86 3.79 6.52
CA ASP A 354 -8.59 4.34 7.66
C ASP A 354 -9.95 3.66 7.81
N GLU A 355 -10.22 3.11 9.00
CA GLU A 355 -11.57 2.75 9.43
C GLU A 355 -12.03 3.73 10.52
N ASP A 356 -13.31 4.11 10.50
CA ASP A 356 -13.97 5.09 11.36
C ASP A 356 -13.54 5.04 12.83
N LYS A 357 -12.44 5.73 13.14
CA LYS A 357 -12.11 6.18 14.49
C LYS A 357 -11.66 7.62 14.39
N GLN A 358 -12.61 8.51 14.11
CA GLN A 358 -12.54 9.81 14.75
C GLN A 358 -12.62 9.56 16.25
N LYS A 359 -11.45 9.53 16.91
CA LYS A 359 -11.41 9.85 18.34
C LYS A 359 -12.01 11.24 18.44
N VAL A 360 -13.21 11.31 19.02
CA VAL A 360 -13.81 12.57 19.46
C VAL A 360 -12.77 13.24 20.35
N ALA A 361 -12.27 14.41 19.93
CA ALA A 361 -11.41 15.25 20.74
C ALA A 361 -12.10 15.46 22.09
N GLY A 362 -11.49 14.93 23.16
CA GLY A 362 -12.23 14.68 24.38
C GLY A 362 -11.37 14.26 25.56
N LYS A 363 -10.25 14.96 25.81
CA LYS A 363 -9.81 15.33 27.16
C LYS A 363 -8.64 16.30 27.08
N LYS A 364 -8.89 17.55 27.46
CA LYS A 364 -7.85 18.50 27.89
C LYS A 364 -6.95 17.80 28.91
N ALA A 365 -5.71 17.50 28.54
CA ALA A 365 -4.65 17.43 29.54
C ALA A 365 -4.38 18.87 29.99
N THR A 366 -4.55 19.06 31.29
CA THR A 366 -4.37 20.34 31.99
C THR A 366 -3.04 20.99 31.66
N ALA A 367 -3.10 22.28 31.36
CA ALA A 367 -1.98 23.17 31.14
C ALA A 367 -0.93 23.07 32.27
N ASN A 368 0.31 22.80 31.89
CA ASN A 368 1.47 23.30 32.62
C ASN A 368 2.22 24.28 31.71
N LYS A 369 2.20 25.54 32.13
CA LYS A 369 2.99 26.66 31.58
C LYS A 369 4.44 26.24 31.29
N PRO A 370 5.04 26.64 30.16
CA PRO A 370 6.49 26.76 30.08
C PRO A 370 6.88 28.02 30.87
N THR A 371 7.70 27.84 31.91
CA THR A 371 8.42 28.96 32.53
C THR A 371 9.72 29.13 31.76
N THR A 372 9.92 30.32 31.21
CA THR A 372 11.11 30.86 30.55
C THR A 372 12.44 30.42 31.17
N GLY A 373 13.44 30.16 30.31
CA GLY A 373 14.85 30.09 30.72
C GLY A 373 15.79 29.66 29.61
N VAL A 374 16.13 30.58 28.69
CA VAL A 374 17.33 30.49 27.84
C VAL A 374 18.56 30.31 28.73
N LYS A 375 19.37 29.28 28.48
CA LYS A 375 20.83 29.35 28.68
C LYS A 375 21.56 28.63 27.54
N GLN A 376 22.26 29.45 26.76
CA GLN A 376 23.46 29.06 26.02
C GLN A 376 24.44 28.35 26.97
N GLY A 377 25.04 27.27 26.48
CA GLY A 377 26.11 26.54 27.16
C GLY A 377 26.87 25.70 26.16
N THR A 378 27.92 26.30 25.61
CA THR A 378 28.91 25.72 24.72
C THR A 378 29.68 24.59 25.40
N THR A 379 29.77 23.41 24.79
CA THR A 379 30.98 22.58 24.86
C THR A 379 31.12 21.76 23.57
N ALA A 380 32.23 21.97 22.88
CA ALA A 380 32.64 21.20 21.72
C ALA A 380 33.06 19.78 22.12
N VAL A 381 32.63 18.78 21.35
CA VAL A 381 33.42 17.58 21.04
C VAL A 381 33.16 17.25 19.56
N GLN A 382 34.23 17.32 18.77
CA GLN A 382 34.30 16.80 17.41
C GLN A 382 34.16 15.27 17.46
N ASP A 383 33.32 14.69 16.60
CA ASP A 383 33.72 13.61 15.69
C ASP A 383 32.63 13.36 14.62
N ALA A 384 33.10 12.92 13.46
CA ALA A 384 32.53 13.04 12.11
C ALA A 384 31.12 12.47 11.86
N PRO A 385 30.43 12.93 10.76
CA PRO A 385 29.20 12.31 10.29
C PRO A 385 29.48 10.88 9.78
N VAL A 386 28.85 9.89 10.41
CA VAL A 386 28.78 8.53 9.87
C VAL A 386 27.82 8.55 8.69
N ALA A 387 28.37 8.54 7.48
CA ALA A 387 27.63 8.20 6.27
C ALA A 387 26.96 6.83 6.43
N PRO A 388 25.75 6.60 5.89
CA PRO A 388 25.24 5.24 5.77
C PRO A 388 26.18 4.45 4.86
N VAL A 389 26.80 3.43 5.44
CA VAL A 389 27.65 2.44 4.74
C VAL A 389 26.80 1.78 3.64
N PRO A 390 27.33 1.62 2.41
CA PRO A 390 26.62 0.90 1.36
C PRO A 390 26.47 -0.56 1.79
N VAL A 391 25.22 -1.04 1.87
CA VAL A 391 24.96 -2.46 2.05
C VAL A 391 25.36 -3.16 0.76
N GLY A 392 26.61 -3.61 0.76
CA GLY A 392 27.13 -4.53 -0.24
C GLY A 392 26.34 -5.83 -0.22
N ARG A 393 26.17 -6.40 -1.41
CA ARG A 393 25.76 -7.79 -1.64
C ARG A 393 26.38 -8.72 -0.59
N VAL A 394 25.55 -9.53 0.05
CA VAL A 394 25.98 -10.78 0.68
C VAL A 394 24.97 -11.86 0.29
N MET A 395 25.36 -12.70 -0.67
CA MET A 395 24.86 -14.08 -0.85
C MET A 395 25.51 -14.96 0.23
N PRO A 396 24.84 -16.02 0.71
CA PRO A 396 24.70 -17.28 -0.05
C PRO A 396 23.27 -17.63 -0.46
#